data_AF-A0AAU1TIB0-F1
#
_entry.id   AF-A0AAU1TIB0-F1
#
_cell.length_a   1.000
_cell.length_b   1.000
_cell.length_c   1.000
_cell.angle_alpha   90.00
_cell.angle_beta   90.00
_cell.angle_gamma   90.00
#
_symmetry.space_group_name_H-M   'P 1'
#
loop_
_entity.id
_entity.type
_entity.pdbx_description
1 polymer ?
#
loop_
_entity_poly.entity_id
_entity_poly.type
_entity_poly.pdbx_seq_one_letter_code
_entity_poly.pdbx_strand_id
1 'polypeptide(L)'
;MSGPSPFGNAEQPDNPDNRDGSGEPEGAGRSDAAASARIPTPRSSVEDTGRPLPDHVPEPLVLEHRVLKSLLGAWALAACSAEESVAVEEHLGGCGPCAEEALRLRDAVGLLHAEESLDLDPMLRSRVLEGCLNRRPPRIPVPEWAAPYDAETARLDALLQDIGDSEWHAPVRLRWYEGDDRVSRKTTVAGVLTHLMSVDGLVAVALGLDDPLFGVTPEERRTPESRTETFWKASHFPPTRAVRGPWREQSHAVIRTVSFAADPSGSAGRTRTSGQLSVPYGDFTLPLRDSMLDRAFECWVHAEDIAEAVDYPYEPPSPRHLNRMIDLAARLLPDSLAGRRRAGLATPARGLVAAGAPGRTLRLEVEGAGGGEWLIALDSPGAVGSAEHEVAHVALDGVEFCRLAAGHVTPEEAAAGQDGDREAIHDVLYATASLSRM
;
A
#
# COMPACT_ATOMS: atom_id res chain seq x y z
N MET A 1 -7.51 18.98 -42.24
CA MET A 1 -6.12 18.79 -41.82
C MET A 1 -6.19 18.35 -40.38
N SER A 2 -6.12 17.04 -40.15
CA SER A 2 -6.49 16.40 -38.89
C SER A 2 -5.28 15.59 -38.41
N GLY A 3 -4.75 15.92 -37.23
CA GLY A 3 -3.71 15.14 -36.54
C GLY A 3 -4.31 14.01 -35.71
N PRO A 4 -3.55 12.94 -35.39
CA PRO A 4 -4.10 11.74 -34.80
C PRO A 4 -4.26 11.85 -33.28
N SER A 5 -5.34 11.25 -32.77
CA SER A 5 -5.62 10.98 -31.36
C SER A 5 -4.86 9.72 -30.90
N PRO A 6 -4.34 9.63 -29.67
CA PRO A 6 -3.43 8.56 -29.26
C PRO A 6 -4.10 7.25 -28.80
N PHE A 7 -5.41 7.07 -29.00
CA PHE A 7 -6.09 5.81 -28.62
C PHE A 7 -6.73 5.17 -29.85
N GLY A 8 -6.06 4.17 -30.42
CA GLY A 8 -6.54 3.36 -31.54
C GLY A 8 -5.97 1.94 -31.48
N ASN A 9 -6.87 0.96 -31.37
CA ASN A 9 -6.62 -0.48 -31.33
C ASN A 9 -5.76 -0.98 -32.49
N ALA A 10 -4.85 -1.93 -32.21
CA ALA A 10 -4.16 -2.69 -33.24
C ALA A 10 -4.53 -4.19 -33.13
N GLU A 11 -5.26 -4.63 -34.15
CA GLU A 11 -5.58 -6.02 -34.45
C GLU A 11 -4.35 -6.81 -34.92
N GLN A 12 -4.42 -8.10 -34.65
CA GLN A 12 -3.52 -9.19 -35.00
C GLN A 12 -3.51 -9.48 -36.52
N PRO A 13 -2.42 -10.00 -37.09
CA PRO A 13 -2.50 -10.73 -38.35
C PRO A 13 -2.15 -12.21 -38.21
N ASP A 14 -3.06 -13.05 -38.70
CA ASP A 14 -2.88 -14.43 -39.15
C ASP A 14 -1.92 -14.52 -40.35
N ASN A 15 -1.13 -15.60 -40.43
CA ASN A 15 -0.98 -16.44 -41.65
C ASN A 15 -0.15 -17.73 -41.40
N PRO A 16 -0.19 -18.76 -42.28
CA PRO A 16 -0.36 -20.16 -41.90
C PRO A 16 0.73 -21.10 -42.50
N ASP A 17 0.53 -22.41 -42.31
CA ASP A 17 1.18 -23.55 -43.00
C ASP A 17 2.69 -23.77 -42.73
N ASN A 18 3.23 -24.99 -42.60
CA ASN A 18 2.80 -26.30 -43.05
C ASN A 18 3.52 -27.44 -42.29
N ARG A 19 3.07 -28.65 -42.60
CA ARG A 19 3.25 -29.99 -42.04
C ARG A 19 4.66 -30.62 -42.00
N ASP A 20 4.65 -31.74 -41.28
CA ASP A 20 5.43 -32.99 -41.40
C ASP A 20 6.73 -33.14 -40.60
N GLY A 21 6.72 -34.18 -39.76
CA GLY A 21 7.86 -34.62 -38.95
C GLY A 21 7.56 -35.89 -38.17
N SER A 22 7.22 -36.97 -38.87
CA SER A 22 7.26 -38.34 -38.33
C SER A 22 8.70 -38.77 -38.08
N GLY A 23 9.00 -39.30 -36.90
CA GLY A 23 10.26 -40.01 -36.64
C GLY A 23 10.61 -40.16 -35.16
N GLU A 24 10.10 -41.22 -34.52
CA GLU A 24 10.86 -41.89 -33.44
C GLU A 24 12.01 -42.69 -34.07
N PRO A 25 13.12 -42.90 -33.34
CA PRO A 25 13.20 -44.18 -32.65
C PRO A 25 13.79 -44.15 -31.23
N GLU A 26 13.32 -45.14 -30.49
CA GLU A 26 13.80 -45.80 -29.29
C GLU A 26 15.27 -45.62 -28.87
N GLY A 27 15.46 -45.41 -27.57
CA GLY A 27 16.74 -45.54 -26.87
C GLY A 27 16.52 -45.82 -25.38
N ALA A 28 16.32 -47.09 -25.05
CA ALA A 28 16.19 -47.56 -23.67
C ALA A 28 17.51 -47.39 -22.90
N GLY A 29 17.42 -46.73 -21.74
CA GLY A 29 18.51 -46.61 -20.78
C GLY A 29 17.96 -46.39 -19.37
N ARG A 30 17.65 -47.50 -18.68
CA ARG A 30 17.27 -47.50 -17.26
C ARG A 30 18.40 -46.92 -16.42
N SER A 31 18.10 -45.91 -15.62
CA SER A 31 18.81 -45.65 -14.36
C SER A 31 17.77 -45.45 -13.27
N ASP A 32 17.83 -46.31 -12.24
CA ASP A 32 17.02 -46.24 -11.03
C ASP A 32 17.35 -44.94 -10.29
N ALA A 33 16.47 -43.96 -10.41
CA ALA A 33 16.49 -42.76 -9.58
C ALA A 33 15.50 -42.96 -8.42
N ALA A 34 16.06 -42.81 -7.22
CA ALA A 34 15.41 -42.81 -5.92
C ALA A 34 13.95 -42.32 -5.94
N ALA A 35 13.07 -43.09 -5.27
CA ALA A 35 11.69 -42.74 -5.01
C ALA A 35 11.61 -41.42 -4.22
N SER A 36 11.56 -40.31 -4.95
CA SER A 36 11.10 -39.02 -4.44
C SER A 36 9.65 -39.21 -4.02
N ALA A 37 9.40 -39.07 -2.72
CA ALA A 37 8.06 -38.99 -2.17
C ALA A 37 7.34 -37.81 -2.85
N ARG A 38 6.54 -38.11 -3.87
CA ARG A 38 5.69 -37.13 -4.55
C ARG A 38 4.66 -36.66 -3.53
N ILE A 39 4.87 -35.46 -3.00
CA ILE A 39 3.83 -34.71 -2.32
C ILE A 39 2.67 -34.57 -3.33
N PRO A 40 1.46 -35.07 -3.03
CA PRO A 40 0.33 -34.94 -3.94
C PRO A 40 0.10 -33.47 -4.28
N THR A 41 -0.14 -33.16 -5.55
CA THR A 41 -0.56 -31.82 -5.95
C THR A 41 -1.84 -31.43 -5.20
N PRO A 42 -2.00 -30.15 -4.82
CA PRO A 42 -3.20 -29.70 -4.13
C PRO A 42 -4.44 -30.13 -4.94
N ARG A 43 -5.38 -30.77 -4.25
CA ARG A 43 -6.65 -31.18 -4.85
C ARG A 43 -7.34 -29.91 -5.36
N SER A 44 -7.74 -29.90 -6.62
CA SER A 44 -8.64 -28.87 -7.16
C SER A 44 -9.88 -28.82 -6.27
N SER A 45 -10.33 -27.62 -5.88
CA SER A 45 -11.61 -27.46 -5.19
C SER A 45 -12.69 -28.14 -6.03
N VAL A 46 -13.58 -28.90 -5.40
CA VAL A 46 -14.68 -29.59 -6.10
C VAL A 46 -15.54 -28.55 -6.86
N GLU A 47 -15.64 -27.35 -6.30
CA GLU A 47 -16.33 -26.18 -6.87
C GLU A 47 -15.73 -25.69 -8.21
N ASP A 48 -14.42 -25.81 -8.41
CA ASP A 48 -13.73 -25.37 -9.64
C ASP A 48 -13.85 -26.40 -10.78
N THR A 49 -14.25 -27.65 -10.47
CA THR A 49 -14.28 -28.74 -11.47
C THR A 49 -15.61 -28.86 -12.21
N GLY A 50 -16.63 -28.09 -11.82
CA GLY A 50 -17.99 -28.21 -12.36
C GLY A 50 -18.62 -29.59 -12.14
N ARG A 51 -18.02 -30.42 -11.27
CA ARG A 51 -18.54 -31.75 -10.92
C ARG A 51 -19.53 -31.59 -9.78
N PRO A 52 -20.67 -32.30 -9.81
CA PRO A 52 -21.59 -32.30 -8.69
C PRO A 52 -20.84 -32.76 -7.44
N LEU A 53 -21.09 -32.07 -6.32
CA LEU A 53 -20.65 -32.51 -5.00
C LEU A 53 -21.12 -33.96 -4.82
N PRO A 54 -20.28 -34.87 -4.28
CA PRO A 54 -20.76 -36.18 -3.89
C PRO A 54 -21.93 -35.98 -2.93
N ASP A 55 -23.10 -36.53 -3.26
CA ASP A 55 -24.23 -36.65 -2.34
C ASP A 55 -23.82 -37.59 -1.20
N HIS A 56 -23.08 -37.05 -0.23
CA HIS A 56 -23.01 -37.67 1.08
C HIS A 56 -24.32 -37.33 1.77
N VAL A 57 -25.36 -38.12 1.46
CA VAL A 57 -26.51 -38.24 2.35
C VAL A 57 -25.99 -39.02 3.56
N PRO A 58 -25.88 -38.41 4.75
CA PRO A 58 -25.52 -39.17 5.94
C PRO A 58 -26.55 -40.30 6.08
N GLU A 59 -26.11 -41.54 6.26
CA GLU A 59 -27.04 -42.61 6.59
C GLU A 59 -27.82 -42.20 7.85
N PRO A 60 -29.17 -42.26 7.85
CA PRO A 60 -29.96 -41.73 8.94
C PRO A 60 -29.60 -42.48 10.22
N LEU A 61 -29.20 -41.72 11.24
CA LEU A 61 -28.85 -42.25 12.56
C LEU A 61 -30.15 -42.69 13.26
N VAL A 62 -30.51 -43.96 13.10
CA VAL A 62 -31.73 -44.52 13.73
C VAL A 62 -31.45 -44.82 15.20
N LEU A 63 -31.89 -43.93 16.07
CA LEU A 63 -31.79 -44.09 17.53
C LEU A 63 -33.14 -44.46 18.14
N GLU A 64 -33.11 -45.23 19.23
CA GLU A 64 -34.31 -45.53 19.99
C GLU A 64 -34.86 -44.26 20.67
N HIS A 65 -36.20 -44.19 20.82
CA HIS A 65 -36.88 -43.06 21.45
C HIS A 65 -36.29 -42.65 22.81
N ARG A 66 -35.85 -43.61 23.63
CA ARG A 66 -35.24 -43.33 24.93
C ARG A 66 -33.92 -42.55 24.81
N VAL A 67 -33.13 -42.86 23.79
CA VAL A 67 -31.85 -42.19 23.51
C VAL A 67 -32.12 -40.78 22.97
N LEU A 68 -33.03 -40.64 22.01
CA LEU A 68 -33.44 -39.34 21.46
C LEU A 68 -34.01 -38.42 22.54
N LYS A 69 -34.83 -38.96 23.44
CA LYS A 69 -35.34 -38.22 24.61
C LYS A 69 -34.22 -37.75 25.54
N SER A 70 -33.16 -38.54 25.71
CA SER A 70 -32.01 -38.13 26.54
C SER A 70 -31.14 -37.05 25.88
N LEU A 71 -31.17 -36.94 24.55
CA LEU A 71 -30.44 -35.93 23.79
C LEU A 71 -31.12 -34.55 23.78
N LEU A 72 -32.39 -34.44 24.18
CA LEU A 72 -33.15 -33.17 24.12
C LEU A 72 -32.44 -32.01 24.84
N GLY A 73 -31.79 -32.28 25.98
CA GLY A 73 -31.03 -31.26 26.71
C GLY A 73 -29.77 -30.81 25.98
N ALA A 74 -29.02 -31.75 25.39
CA ALA A 74 -27.82 -31.43 24.60
C ALA A 74 -28.20 -30.72 23.29
N TRP A 75 -29.29 -31.14 22.66
CA TRP A 75 -29.84 -30.50 21.46
C TRP A 75 -30.33 -29.07 21.76
N ALA A 76 -31.00 -28.85 22.90
CA ALA A 76 -31.43 -27.51 23.31
C ALA A 76 -30.24 -26.55 23.55
N LEU A 77 -29.07 -27.08 23.90
CA LEU A 77 -27.80 -26.34 24.07
C LEU A 77 -26.93 -26.28 22.80
N ALA A 78 -27.42 -26.77 21.66
CA ALA A 78 -26.64 -26.90 20.42
C ALA A 78 -25.32 -27.69 20.58
N ALA A 79 -25.31 -28.67 21.48
CA ALA A 79 -24.13 -29.49 21.82
C ALA A 79 -24.13 -30.89 21.17
N CYS A 80 -25.14 -31.22 20.37
CA CYS A 80 -25.23 -32.46 19.60
C CYS A 80 -24.33 -32.42 18.36
N SER A 81 -23.91 -33.59 17.86
CA SER A 81 -23.32 -33.67 16.52
C SER A 81 -24.34 -33.31 15.43
N ALA A 82 -23.88 -33.12 14.20
CA ALA A 82 -24.78 -32.85 13.07
C ALA A 82 -25.78 -34.00 12.85
N GLU A 83 -25.31 -35.25 12.94
CA GLU A 83 -26.11 -36.46 12.76
C GLU A 83 -27.14 -36.64 13.89
N GLU A 84 -26.74 -36.38 15.14
CA GLU A 84 -27.64 -36.43 16.29
C GLU A 84 -28.72 -35.34 16.22
N SER A 85 -28.36 -34.14 15.75
CA SER A 85 -29.29 -33.02 15.64
C SER A 85 -30.40 -33.31 14.63
N VAL A 86 -30.04 -33.86 13.46
CA VAL A 86 -31.00 -34.30 12.45
C VAL A 86 -31.92 -35.39 13.00
N ALA A 87 -31.36 -36.40 13.68
CA ALA A 87 -32.15 -37.50 14.26
C ALA A 87 -33.14 -37.02 15.34
N VAL A 88 -32.74 -36.03 16.17
CA VAL A 88 -33.63 -35.41 17.15
C VAL A 88 -34.72 -34.60 16.45
N GLU A 89 -34.40 -33.78 15.45
CA GLU A 89 -35.37 -32.96 14.72
C GLU A 89 -36.45 -33.80 14.03
N GLU A 90 -36.06 -34.88 13.35
CA GLU A 90 -37.00 -35.84 12.76
C GLU A 90 -37.91 -36.46 13.84
N HIS A 91 -37.34 -36.80 15.01
CA HIS A 91 -38.10 -37.35 16.13
C HIS A 91 -39.13 -36.36 16.71
N LEU A 92 -38.76 -35.09 16.85
CA LEU A 92 -39.66 -34.04 17.35
C LEU A 92 -40.86 -33.85 16.43
N GLY A 93 -40.70 -34.03 15.11
CA GLY A 93 -41.81 -34.01 14.15
C GLY A 93 -42.82 -35.13 14.36
N GLY A 94 -42.42 -36.26 14.94
CA GLY A 94 -43.26 -37.43 15.19
C GLY A 94 -43.71 -37.65 16.64
N CYS A 95 -43.18 -36.90 17.61
CA CYS A 95 -43.41 -37.12 19.04
C CYS A 95 -43.76 -35.84 19.80
N GLY A 96 -45.06 -35.57 19.98
CA GLY A 96 -45.58 -34.40 20.70
C GLY A 96 -44.99 -34.20 22.11
N PRO A 97 -44.89 -35.24 22.97
CA PRO A 97 -44.30 -35.09 24.30
C PRO A 97 -42.83 -34.65 24.29
N CYS A 98 -42.02 -35.14 23.34
CA CYS A 98 -40.63 -34.72 23.19
C CYS A 98 -40.53 -33.31 22.61
N ALA A 99 -41.43 -32.93 21.70
CA ALA A 99 -41.53 -31.57 21.16
C ALA A 99 -41.85 -30.54 22.25
N GLU A 100 -42.82 -30.83 23.12
CA GLU A 100 -43.14 -29.96 24.26
C GLU A 100 -41.97 -29.81 25.23
N GLU A 101 -41.27 -30.91 25.53
CA GLU A 101 -40.11 -30.89 26.41
C GLU A 101 -38.93 -30.13 25.77
N ALA A 102 -38.69 -30.32 24.48
CA ALA A 102 -37.65 -29.60 23.73
C ALA A 102 -37.91 -28.08 23.71
N LEU A 103 -39.18 -27.66 23.57
CA LEU A 103 -39.56 -26.24 23.68
C LEU A 103 -39.27 -25.70 25.07
N ARG A 104 -39.68 -26.38 26.14
CA ARG A 104 -39.39 -25.96 27.52
C ARG A 104 -37.90 -25.87 27.81
N LEU A 105 -37.12 -26.82 27.30
CA LEU A 105 -35.66 -26.82 27.44
C LEU A 105 -35.03 -25.64 26.69
N ARG A 106 -35.48 -25.32 25.47
CA ARG A 106 -35.01 -24.12 24.75
C ARG A 106 -35.38 -22.82 25.45
N ASP A 107 -36.61 -22.72 25.97
CA ASP A 107 -37.04 -21.56 26.76
C ASP A 107 -36.16 -21.40 28.01
N ALA A 108 -35.83 -22.51 28.70
CA ALA A 108 -34.93 -22.50 29.85
C ALA A 108 -33.49 -22.13 29.49
N VAL A 109 -32.97 -22.59 28.34
CA VAL A 109 -31.66 -22.17 27.82
C VAL A 109 -31.63 -20.67 27.53
N GLY A 110 -32.72 -20.12 26.97
CA GLY A 110 -32.86 -18.68 26.76
C GLY A 110 -32.79 -17.84 28.04
N LEU A 111 -33.16 -18.41 29.19
CA LEU A 111 -33.01 -17.76 30.51
C LEU A 111 -31.60 -17.89 31.11
N LEU A 112 -30.80 -18.85 30.65
CA LEU A 112 -29.43 -19.09 31.12
C LEU A 112 -28.39 -18.37 30.26
N HIS A 113 -28.73 -18.03 29.02
CA HIS A 113 -27.85 -17.33 28.11
C HIS A 113 -27.88 -15.82 28.39
N ALA A 114 -26.73 -15.24 28.72
CA ALA A 114 -26.60 -13.79 28.69
C ALA A 114 -26.79 -13.33 27.24
N GLU A 115 -27.42 -12.18 27.01
CA GLU A 115 -27.49 -11.58 25.67
C GLU A 115 -26.06 -11.34 25.17
N GLU A 116 -25.54 -12.23 24.33
CA GLU A 116 -24.27 -12.02 23.64
C GLU A 116 -24.49 -10.97 22.55
N SER A 117 -23.60 -9.98 22.49
CA SER A 117 -23.65 -8.99 21.41
C SER A 117 -23.47 -9.70 20.07
N LEU A 118 -24.33 -9.36 19.10
CA LEU A 118 -24.18 -9.79 17.71
C LEU A 118 -23.07 -9.02 16.98
N ASP A 119 -22.44 -8.05 17.65
CA ASP A 119 -21.31 -7.32 17.09
C ASP A 119 -20.10 -8.25 16.97
N LEU A 120 -19.66 -8.46 15.74
CA LEU A 120 -18.42 -9.16 15.47
C LEU A 120 -17.26 -8.34 16.05
N ASP A 121 -16.28 -9.03 16.63
CA ASP A 121 -15.00 -8.40 16.98
C ASP A 121 -14.47 -7.62 15.76
N PRO A 122 -14.20 -6.31 15.88
CA PRO A 122 -13.66 -5.51 14.79
C PRO A 122 -12.38 -6.11 14.17
N MET A 123 -11.62 -6.88 14.95
CA MET A 123 -10.41 -7.59 14.52
C MET A 123 -10.69 -8.97 13.89
N LEU A 124 -11.94 -9.43 13.82
CA LEU A 124 -12.26 -10.72 13.22
C LEU A 124 -11.85 -10.75 11.74
N ARG A 125 -12.17 -9.71 10.98
CA ARG A 125 -11.83 -9.64 9.54
C ARG A 125 -10.31 -9.72 9.33
N SER A 126 -9.54 -8.93 10.08
CA SER A 126 -8.08 -8.92 9.95
C SER A 126 -7.47 -10.27 10.33
N ARG A 127 -7.90 -10.86 11.46
CA ARG A 127 -7.47 -12.21 11.89
C ARG A 127 -7.82 -13.31 10.88
N VAL A 128 -9.01 -13.25 10.28
CA VAL A 128 -9.43 -14.21 9.24
C VAL A 128 -8.58 -14.05 7.98
N LEU A 129 -8.39 -12.82 7.50
CA LEU A 129 -7.55 -12.56 6.32
C LEU A 129 -6.10 -12.97 6.55
N GLU A 130 -5.53 -12.63 7.70
CA GLU A 130 -4.19 -13.07 8.11
C GLU A 130 -4.10 -14.60 8.15
N GLY A 131 -5.08 -15.27 8.76
CA GLY A 131 -5.18 -16.73 8.78
C GLY A 131 -5.27 -17.34 7.38
N CYS A 132 -6.00 -16.71 6.46
CA CYS A 132 -6.10 -17.14 5.06
C CYS A 132 -4.76 -16.96 4.32
N LEU A 133 -4.10 -15.81 4.48
CA LEU A 133 -2.81 -15.51 3.84
C LEU A 133 -1.69 -16.39 4.38
N ASN A 134 -1.69 -16.72 5.67
CA ASN A 134 -0.74 -17.64 6.27
C ASN A 134 -0.91 -19.08 5.74
N ARG A 135 -2.14 -19.52 5.49
CA ARG A 135 -2.42 -20.84 4.90
C ARG A 135 -2.08 -20.89 3.41
N ARG A 136 -2.28 -19.79 2.69
CA ARG A 136 -2.03 -19.68 1.25
C ARG A 136 -1.21 -18.42 0.94
N PRO A 137 0.11 -18.47 1.16
CA PRO A 137 0.97 -17.32 0.89
C PRO A 137 0.97 -16.98 -0.61
N PRO A 138 1.15 -15.69 -0.97
CA PRO A 138 1.24 -15.30 -2.37
C PRO A 138 2.46 -15.96 -3.02
N ARG A 139 2.27 -16.54 -4.21
CA ARG A 139 3.37 -17.17 -4.96
C ARG A 139 4.49 -16.18 -5.28
N ILE A 140 4.13 -14.92 -5.45
CA ILE A 140 5.04 -13.81 -5.72
C ILE A 140 4.65 -12.69 -4.74
N PRO A 141 5.36 -12.54 -3.61
CA PRO A 141 5.06 -11.50 -2.64
C PRO A 141 5.51 -10.12 -3.17
N VAL A 142 4.78 -9.08 -2.74
CA VAL A 142 5.24 -7.70 -2.92
C VAL A 142 6.44 -7.47 -1.99
N PRO A 143 7.55 -6.86 -2.48
CA PRO A 143 8.69 -6.56 -1.64
C PRO A 143 8.30 -5.64 -0.49
N GLU A 144 8.84 -5.89 0.70
CA GLU A 144 8.45 -5.15 1.90
C GLU A 144 8.62 -3.62 1.76
N TRP A 145 9.65 -3.17 1.05
CA TRP A 145 9.91 -1.74 0.79
C TRP A 145 8.95 -1.12 -0.23
N ALA A 146 8.24 -1.93 -1.03
CA ALA A 146 7.23 -1.48 -1.98
C ALA A 146 5.79 -1.57 -1.41
N ALA A 147 5.61 -2.25 -0.28
CA ALA A 147 4.30 -2.45 0.35
C ALA A 147 3.55 -1.13 0.69
N PRO A 148 4.23 -0.03 1.12
CA PRO A 148 3.54 1.24 1.31
C PRO A 148 2.92 1.78 0.02
N TYR A 149 3.64 1.74 -1.10
CA TYR A 149 3.13 2.20 -2.39
C TYR A 149 1.94 1.36 -2.87
N ASP A 150 2.02 0.03 -2.75
CA ASP A 150 0.92 -0.88 -3.08
C ASP A 150 -0.34 -0.57 -2.25
N ALA A 151 -0.17 -0.35 -0.94
CA ALA A 151 -1.28 -0.03 -0.06
C ALA A 151 -1.90 1.34 -0.35
N GLU A 152 -1.10 2.40 -0.49
CA GLU A 152 -1.65 3.75 -0.68
C GLU A 152 -2.31 3.91 -2.06
N THR A 153 -1.75 3.30 -3.11
CA THR A 153 -2.40 3.28 -4.43
C THR A 153 -3.71 2.48 -4.42
N ALA A 154 -3.78 1.35 -3.72
CA ALA A 154 -5.02 0.59 -3.57
C ALA A 154 -6.09 1.36 -2.77
N ARG A 155 -5.68 2.10 -1.73
CA ARG A 155 -6.59 2.94 -0.93
C ARG A 155 -7.14 4.11 -1.74
N LEU A 156 -6.29 4.79 -2.51
CA LEU A 156 -6.74 5.84 -3.43
C LEU A 156 -7.67 5.27 -4.51
N ASP A 157 -7.36 4.09 -5.08
CA ASP A 157 -8.23 3.47 -6.08
C ASP A 157 -9.62 3.13 -5.53
N ALA A 158 -9.72 2.76 -4.24
CA ALA A 158 -11.00 2.54 -3.56
C ALA A 158 -11.80 3.84 -3.44
N LEU A 159 -11.18 4.93 -2.99
CA LEU A 159 -11.82 6.26 -2.99
C LEU A 159 -12.33 6.62 -4.38
N LEU A 160 -11.47 6.51 -5.40
CA LEU A 160 -11.79 6.89 -6.79
C LEU A 160 -12.90 6.01 -7.40
N GLN A 161 -13.12 4.82 -6.86
CA GLN A 161 -14.21 3.95 -7.27
C GLN A 161 -15.56 4.41 -6.71
N ASP A 162 -15.57 4.97 -5.51
CA ASP A 162 -16.77 5.37 -4.79
C ASP A 162 -17.33 6.73 -5.26
N ILE A 163 -16.45 7.63 -5.74
CA ILE A 163 -16.87 8.97 -6.20
C ILE A 163 -17.61 8.93 -7.56
N GLY A 164 -18.57 9.83 -7.71
CA GLY A 164 -19.38 10.06 -8.91
C GLY A 164 -18.67 10.88 -9.98
N ASP A 165 -19.20 10.86 -11.19
CA ASP A 165 -18.55 11.46 -12.37
C ASP A 165 -18.33 13.00 -12.25
N SER A 166 -19.21 13.71 -11.56
CA SER A 166 -19.07 15.16 -11.33
C SER A 166 -17.92 15.51 -10.40
N GLU A 167 -17.60 14.63 -9.44
CA GLU A 167 -16.59 14.87 -8.40
C GLU A 167 -15.16 14.82 -8.98
N TRP A 168 -14.97 14.19 -10.14
CA TRP A 168 -13.70 14.24 -10.88
C TRP A 168 -13.28 15.66 -11.28
N HIS A 169 -14.22 16.59 -11.31
CA HIS A 169 -13.99 18.01 -11.59
C HIS A 169 -14.01 18.89 -10.34
N ALA A 170 -14.14 18.31 -9.14
CA ALA A 170 -14.06 19.05 -7.89
C ALA A 170 -12.71 19.78 -7.79
N PRO A 171 -12.68 21.05 -7.37
CA PRO A 171 -11.47 21.85 -7.35
C PRO A 171 -10.54 21.41 -6.23
N VAL A 172 -9.28 21.17 -6.56
CA VAL A 172 -8.21 20.85 -5.59
C VAL A 172 -7.16 21.96 -5.63
N ARG A 173 -6.53 22.24 -4.49
CA ARG A 173 -5.42 23.19 -4.39
C ARG A 173 -4.18 22.50 -3.84
N LEU A 174 -3.25 22.17 -4.74
CA LEU A 174 -1.93 21.68 -4.38
C LEU A 174 -1.13 22.80 -3.72
N ARG A 175 -0.31 22.45 -2.73
CA ARG A 175 0.54 23.37 -1.96
C ARG A 175 1.91 22.75 -1.77
N TRP A 176 2.95 23.57 -1.88
CA TRP A 176 4.34 23.18 -1.61
C TRP A 176 5.16 24.44 -1.29
N TYR A 177 6.45 24.26 -0.99
CA TYR A 177 7.37 25.36 -0.69
C TYR A 177 8.34 25.62 -1.84
N GLU A 178 8.52 26.89 -2.18
CA GLU A 178 9.59 27.39 -3.05
C GLU A 178 10.41 28.41 -2.27
N GLY A 179 11.61 28.00 -1.86
CA GLY A 179 12.42 28.79 -0.94
C GLY A 179 11.76 28.89 0.44
N ASP A 180 11.33 30.09 0.84
CA ASP A 180 10.62 30.34 2.10
C ASP A 180 9.12 30.59 1.90
N ASP A 181 8.68 30.67 0.64
CA ASP A 181 7.31 30.98 0.30
C ASP A 181 6.51 29.70 0.04
N ARG A 182 5.34 29.62 0.68
CA ARG A 182 4.35 28.60 0.35
C ARG A 182 3.63 29.00 -0.94
N VAL A 183 3.80 28.18 -1.97
CA VAL A 183 3.17 28.34 -3.27
C VAL A 183 2.00 27.37 -3.44
N SER A 184 1.13 27.63 -4.43
CA SER A 184 -0.02 26.76 -4.67
C SER A 184 -0.46 26.73 -6.12
N ARG A 185 -1.08 25.62 -6.51
CA ARG A 185 -1.65 25.41 -7.85
C ARG A 185 -3.08 24.90 -7.75
N LYS A 186 -3.99 25.53 -8.50
CA LYS A 186 -5.35 25.02 -8.65
C LYS A 186 -5.40 23.94 -9.71
N THR A 187 -6.11 22.86 -9.41
CA THR A 187 -6.38 21.77 -10.32
C THR A 187 -7.73 21.14 -9.99
N THR A 188 -7.99 19.93 -10.46
CA THR A 188 -9.18 19.13 -10.14
C THR A 188 -8.77 17.77 -9.63
N VAL A 189 -9.69 16.97 -9.07
CA VAL A 189 -9.43 15.56 -8.70
C VAL A 189 -8.77 14.78 -9.85
N ALA A 190 -9.30 14.90 -11.07
CA ALA A 190 -8.68 14.27 -12.24
C ALA A 190 -7.27 14.82 -12.53
N GLY A 191 -7.05 16.11 -12.30
CA GLY A 191 -5.74 16.75 -12.46
C GLY A 191 -4.71 16.35 -11.40
N VAL A 192 -5.13 16.03 -10.18
CA VAL A 192 -4.26 15.43 -9.15
C VAL A 192 -3.82 14.03 -9.59
N LEU A 193 -4.75 13.23 -10.13
CA LEU A 193 -4.42 11.89 -10.58
C LEU A 193 -3.47 11.88 -11.79
N THR A 194 -3.61 12.85 -12.70
CA THR A 194 -2.63 13.02 -13.79
C THR A 194 -1.27 13.47 -13.30
N HIS A 195 -1.21 14.31 -12.26
CA HIS A 195 0.05 14.64 -11.57
C HIS A 195 0.71 13.37 -11.01
N LEU A 196 -0.02 12.56 -10.21
CA LEU A 196 0.49 11.32 -9.65
C LEU A 196 1.02 10.36 -10.73
N MET A 197 0.22 10.09 -11.77
CA MET A 197 0.61 9.24 -12.89
C MET A 197 1.86 9.77 -13.62
N SER A 198 1.91 11.09 -13.84
CA SER A 198 3.03 11.71 -14.54
C SER A 198 4.31 11.54 -13.75
N VAL A 199 4.32 11.80 -12.44
CA VAL A 199 5.53 11.71 -11.61
C VAL A 199 5.90 10.26 -11.30
N ASP A 200 4.94 9.35 -11.10
CA ASP A 200 5.18 7.90 -10.99
C ASP A 200 5.86 7.32 -12.24
N GLY A 201 5.72 8.00 -13.39
CA GLY A 201 6.47 7.69 -14.60
C GLY A 201 7.99 7.72 -14.43
N LEU A 202 8.54 8.47 -13.45
CA LEU A 202 9.98 8.42 -13.12
C LEU A 202 10.40 7.01 -12.66
N VAL A 203 9.58 6.41 -11.79
CA VAL A 203 9.77 5.04 -11.30
C VAL A 203 9.52 4.02 -12.42
N ALA A 204 8.46 4.22 -13.20
CA ALA A 204 8.13 3.35 -14.32
C ALA A 204 9.28 3.28 -15.34
N VAL A 205 9.83 4.42 -15.75
CA VAL A 205 10.96 4.50 -16.70
C VAL A 205 12.22 3.88 -16.11
N ALA A 206 12.51 4.10 -14.83
CA ALA A 206 13.65 3.45 -14.17
C ALA A 206 13.53 1.92 -14.23
N LEU A 207 12.32 1.39 -14.08
CA LEU A 207 12.00 -0.04 -14.18
C LEU A 207 11.92 -0.57 -15.63
N GLY A 208 12.11 0.29 -16.63
CA GLY A 208 12.02 -0.09 -18.05
C GLY A 208 10.59 -0.25 -18.57
N LEU A 209 9.60 0.34 -17.88
CA LEU A 209 8.21 0.43 -18.32
C LEU A 209 8.00 1.67 -19.19
N ASP A 210 6.85 1.72 -19.86
CA ASP A 210 6.46 2.86 -20.70
C ASP A 210 6.29 4.14 -19.88
N ASP A 211 6.74 5.27 -20.45
CA ASP A 211 6.51 6.60 -19.89
C ASP A 211 5.11 7.10 -20.29
N PRO A 212 4.24 7.53 -19.35
CA PRO A 212 2.96 8.15 -19.68
C PRO A 212 3.10 9.44 -20.50
N LEU A 213 4.29 10.06 -20.50
CA LEU A 213 4.64 11.23 -21.32
C LEU A 213 5.39 10.85 -22.60
N PHE A 214 5.05 9.70 -23.20
CA PHE A 214 5.65 9.27 -24.46
C PHE A 214 5.57 10.37 -25.54
N GLY A 215 6.68 10.58 -26.26
CA GLY A 215 6.78 11.61 -27.31
C GLY A 215 7.18 12.99 -26.82
N VAL A 216 7.23 13.23 -25.50
CA VAL A 216 7.76 14.46 -24.90
C VAL A 216 9.29 14.41 -24.83
N THR A 217 9.95 15.55 -25.04
CA THR A 217 11.42 15.62 -25.00
C THR A 217 11.94 15.26 -23.60
N PRO A 218 13.10 14.57 -23.48
CA PRO A 218 13.65 14.20 -22.17
C PRO A 218 13.85 15.39 -21.21
N GLU A 219 14.19 16.57 -21.74
CA GLU A 219 14.38 17.79 -20.97
C GLU A 219 13.09 18.26 -20.29
N GLU A 220 11.97 18.20 -21.00
CA GLU A 220 10.65 18.66 -20.52
C GLU A 220 10.04 17.70 -19.48
N ARG A 221 10.57 16.49 -19.34
CA ARG A 221 10.05 15.45 -18.44
C ARG A 221 11.05 14.96 -17.40
N ARG A 222 12.02 15.84 -17.04
CA ARG A 222 13.13 15.52 -16.13
C ARG A 222 12.74 15.61 -14.65
N THR A 223 11.91 16.58 -14.26
CA THR A 223 11.55 16.83 -12.85
C THR A 223 10.09 16.51 -12.60
N PRO A 224 9.68 16.21 -11.35
CA PRO A 224 8.27 16.08 -10.98
C PRO A 224 7.39 17.21 -11.52
N GLU A 225 7.75 18.47 -11.22
CA GLU A 225 7.08 19.67 -11.73
C GLU A 225 7.01 19.71 -13.27
N SER A 226 8.13 19.48 -13.97
CA SER A 226 8.16 19.60 -15.43
C SER A 226 7.26 18.56 -16.10
N ARG A 227 7.20 17.34 -15.53
CA ARG A 227 6.34 16.25 -15.98
C ARG A 227 4.86 16.60 -15.80
N THR A 228 4.50 17.08 -14.62
CA THR A 228 3.14 17.53 -14.30
C THR A 228 2.68 18.64 -15.25
N GLU A 229 3.47 19.71 -15.38
CA GLU A 229 3.12 20.85 -16.22
C GLU A 229 3.09 20.50 -17.71
N THR A 230 3.96 19.61 -18.18
CA THR A 230 3.91 19.11 -19.56
C THR A 230 2.62 18.36 -19.82
N PHE A 231 2.21 17.47 -18.91
CA PHE A 231 0.93 16.75 -19.06
C PHE A 231 -0.25 17.72 -19.14
N TRP A 232 -0.32 18.66 -18.20
CA TRP A 232 -1.43 19.61 -18.13
C TRP A 232 -1.46 20.56 -19.34
N LYS A 233 -0.31 20.99 -19.85
CA LYS A 233 -0.24 21.82 -21.07
C LYS A 233 -0.65 21.07 -22.33
N ALA A 234 -0.33 19.78 -22.42
CA ALA A 234 -0.69 18.93 -23.56
C ALA A 234 -2.20 18.59 -23.59
N SER A 235 -2.88 18.68 -22.45
CA SER A 235 -4.30 18.35 -22.32
C SER A 235 -5.19 19.47 -22.90
N HIS A 236 -5.75 19.25 -24.09
CA HIS A 236 -6.65 20.22 -24.73
C HIS A 236 -7.97 20.40 -23.99
N PHE A 237 -8.45 19.35 -23.32
CA PHE A 237 -9.61 19.36 -22.45
C PHE A 237 -9.20 19.01 -21.02
N PRO A 238 -9.91 19.50 -19.98
CA PRO A 238 -9.66 19.08 -18.62
C PRO A 238 -9.72 17.56 -18.48
N PRO A 239 -8.77 16.92 -17.76
CA PRO A 239 -8.84 15.51 -17.46
C PRO A 239 -10.18 15.12 -16.81
N THR A 240 -10.64 13.91 -17.08
CA THR A 240 -11.90 13.34 -16.56
C THR A 240 -11.59 12.00 -15.88
N ARG A 241 -12.62 11.30 -15.38
CA ARG A 241 -12.54 9.91 -14.89
C ARG A 241 -11.74 8.95 -15.76
N ALA A 242 -11.62 9.22 -17.07
CA ALA A 242 -10.84 8.41 -18.00
C ALA A 242 -9.37 8.22 -17.58
N VAL A 243 -8.77 9.12 -16.77
CA VAL A 243 -7.39 8.96 -16.27
C VAL A 243 -7.23 7.77 -15.30
N ARG A 244 -8.30 7.34 -14.62
CA ARG A 244 -8.22 6.27 -13.61
C ARG A 244 -7.64 4.97 -14.18
N GLY A 245 -8.07 4.57 -15.38
CA GLY A 245 -7.62 3.34 -16.02
C GLY A 245 -6.10 3.32 -16.23
N PRO A 246 -5.55 4.27 -17.01
CA PRO A 246 -4.10 4.37 -17.23
C PRO A 246 -3.26 4.51 -15.95
N TRP A 247 -3.71 5.33 -14.99
CA TRP A 247 -3.01 5.46 -13.71
C TRP A 247 -2.94 4.12 -12.97
N ARG A 248 -4.08 3.42 -12.85
CA ARG A 248 -4.16 2.12 -12.16
C ARG A 248 -3.33 1.04 -12.87
N GLU A 249 -3.35 1.01 -14.20
CA GLU A 249 -2.53 0.10 -15.00
C GLU A 249 -1.03 0.34 -14.75
N GLN A 250 -0.60 1.61 -14.68
CA GLN A 250 0.78 1.96 -14.37
C GLN A 250 1.19 1.50 -12.96
N SER A 251 0.40 1.82 -11.92
CA SER A 251 0.71 1.40 -10.54
C SER A 251 0.80 -0.12 -10.42
N HIS A 252 -0.11 -0.85 -11.07
CA HIS A 252 -0.05 -2.31 -11.13
C HIS A 252 1.17 -2.84 -11.88
N ALA A 253 1.56 -2.23 -12.99
CA ALA A 253 2.75 -2.61 -13.74
C ALA A 253 4.03 -2.39 -12.92
N VAL A 254 4.12 -1.28 -12.18
CA VAL A 254 5.23 -0.99 -11.26
C VAL A 254 5.32 -2.08 -10.17
N ILE A 255 4.22 -2.32 -9.44
CA ILE A 255 4.19 -3.35 -8.37
C ILE A 255 4.52 -4.74 -8.90
N ARG A 256 3.94 -5.11 -10.05
CA ARG A 256 4.23 -6.39 -10.69
C ARG A 256 5.72 -6.52 -11.00
N THR A 257 6.31 -5.51 -11.61
CA THR A 257 7.72 -5.52 -12.04
C THR A 257 8.67 -5.65 -10.86
N VAL A 258 8.48 -4.87 -9.79
CA VAL A 258 9.33 -4.97 -8.60
C VAL A 258 9.17 -6.30 -7.87
N SER A 259 7.97 -6.89 -7.89
CA SER A 259 7.70 -8.19 -7.26
C SER A 259 8.36 -9.35 -7.99
N PHE A 260 8.48 -9.29 -9.31
CA PHE A 260 9.25 -10.27 -10.09
C PHE A 260 10.76 -10.03 -10.05
N ALA A 261 11.21 -8.79 -9.85
CA ALA A 261 12.63 -8.44 -9.79
C ALA A 261 13.25 -8.65 -8.39
N ALA A 262 12.44 -8.79 -7.35
CA ALA A 262 12.92 -9.16 -6.02
C ALA A 262 13.19 -10.67 -5.96
N ASP A 263 14.47 -11.05 -5.85
CA ASP A 263 14.88 -12.44 -5.70
C ASP A 263 14.30 -13.03 -4.40
N PRO A 264 13.43 -14.05 -4.45
CA PRO A 264 12.87 -14.69 -3.26
C PRO A 264 13.90 -15.51 -2.46
N SER A 265 15.07 -15.78 -3.03
CA SER A 265 16.01 -16.78 -2.52
C SER A 265 17.24 -16.22 -1.81
N GLY A 266 17.47 -14.90 -1.82
CA GLY A 266 18.63 -14.28 -1.18
C GLY A 266 19.98 -14.86 -1.64
N SER A 267 20.04 -15.54 -2.79
CA SER A 267 21.24 -16.24 -3.23
C SER A 267 22.12 -15.26 -4.00
N ALA A 268 23.09 -14.69 -3.28
CA ALA A 268 24.10 -13.76 -3.77
C ALA A 268 24.64 -14.15 -5.16
N GLY A 269 24.20 -13.41 -6.19
CA GLY A 269 24.47 -13.73 -7.58
C GLY A 269 24.40 -12.52 -8.52
N ARG A 270 25.19 -11.47 -8.21
CA ARG A 270 25.69 -10.44 -9.16
C ARG A 270 24.71 -9.51 -9.90
N THR A 271 23.43 -9.44 -9.55
CA THR A 271 22.54 -8.36 -10.03
C THR A 271 22.27 -7.41 -8.87
N ARG A 272 22.47 -6.09 -9.06
CA ARG A 272 22.08 -5.07 -8.06
C ARG A 272 20.67 -5.41 -7.57
N THR A 273 20.47 -5.57 -6.26
CA THR A 273 19.12 -5.74 -5.69
C THR A 273 18.21 -4.65 -6.28
N SER A 274 17.08 -5.01 -6.88
CA SER A 274 16.20 -4.09 -7.63
C SER A 274 15.97 -2.76 -6.91
N GLY A 275 15.82 -2.78 -5.58
CA GLY A 275 15.68 -1.60 -4.73
C GLY A 275 16.87 -0.61 -4.68
N GLN A 276 18.00 -0.90 -5.32
CA GLN A 276 19.20 -0.03 -5.42
C GLN A 276 19.36 0.63 -6.81
N LEU A 277 18.40 0.40 -7.70
CA LEU A 277 18.32 1.10 -8.97
C LEU A 277 18.15 2.60 -8.72
N SER A 278 18.89 3.43 -9.44
CA SER A 278 18.82 4.89 -9.28
C SER A 278 17.62 5.46 -10.04
N VAL A 279 16.81 6.25 -9.35
CA VAL A 279 15.68 6.99 -9.93
C VAL A 279 15.99 8.49 -9.86
N PRO A 280 16.23 9.14 -11.01
CA PRO A 280 16.52 10.58 -11.04
C PRO A 280 15.23 11.40 -10.87
N TYR A 281 15.27 12.41 -10.01
CA TYR A 281 14.19 13.37 -9.77
C TYR A 281 14.50 14.78 -10.33
N GLY A 282 15.57 14.88 -11.12
CA GLY A 282 16.14 16.15 -11.54
C GLY A 282 17.37 16.48 -10.72
N ASP A 283 17.20 17.32 -9.69
CA ASP A 283 18.29 17.85 -8.88
C ASP A 283 18.88 16.84 -7.87
N PHE A 284 18.15 15.75 -7.63
CA PHE A 284 18.58 14.67 -6.76
C PHE A 284 18.22 13.30 -7.35
N THR A 285 18.73 12.25 -6.71
CA THR A 285 18.48 10.87 -7.11
C THR A 285 18.21 10.04 -5.87
N LEU A 286 17.17 9.21 -5.91
CA LEU A 286 16.85 8.26 -4.87
C LEU A 286 17.11 6.84 -5.37
N PRO A 287 17.50 5.90 -4.49
CA PRO A 287 17.40 4.49 -4.83
C PRO A 287 15.92 4.10 -4.93
N LEU A 288 15.59 3.14 -5.81
CA LEU A 288 14.22 2.73 -6.11
C LEU A 288 13.39 2.45 -4.86
N ARG A 289 13.98 1.82 -3.82
CA ARG A 289 13.26 1.56 -2.56
C ARG A 289 12.78 2.85 -1.87
N ASP A 290 13.61 3.90 -1.90
CA ASP A 290 13.29 5.18 -1.29
C ASP A 290 12.36 5.97 -2.22
N SER A 291 12.49 5.80 -3.54
CA SER A 291 11.52 6.33 -4.51
C SER A 291 10.14 5.74 -4.31
N MET A 292 10.00 4.43 -4.04
CA MET A 292 8.68 3.84 -3.75
C MET A 292 8.06 4.41 -2.47
N LEU A 293 8.87 4.66 -1.43
CA LEU A 293 8.39 5.29 -0.19
C LEU A 293 7.97 6.74 -0.43
N ASP A 294 8.76 7.48 -1.20
CA ASP A 294 8.43 8.84 -1.67
C ASP A 294 7.12 8.85 -2.45
N ARG A 295 6.96 7.98 -3.46
CA ARG A 295 5.72 7.89 -4.22
C ARG A 295 4.52 7.46 -3.37
N ALA A 296 4.73 6.61 -2.37
CA ALA A 296 3.67 6.23 -1.42
C ALA A 296 3.22 7.43 -0.56
N PHE A 297 4.18 8.24 -0.07
CA PHE A 297 3.90 9.46 0.66
C PHE A 297 3.09 10.45 -0.19
N GLU A 298 3.55 10.73 -1.40
CA GLU A 298 2.86 11.62 -2.35
C GLU A 298 1.46 11.11 -2.71
N CYS A 299 1.30 9.79 -2.90
CA CYS A 299 -0.01 9.19 -3.17
C CYS A 299 -0.97 9.36 -1.99
N TRP A 300 -0.51 9.20 -0.75
CA TRP A 300 -1.35 9.39 0.44
C TRP A 300 -1.74 10.86 0.63
N VAL A 301 -0.77 11.78 0.56
CA VAL A 301 -1.01 13.23 0.70
C VAL A 301 -2.03 13.70 -0.33
N HIS A 302 -1.87 13.32 -1.59
CA HIS A 302 -2.79 13.71 -2.64
C HIS A 302 -4.13 12.96 -2.60
N ALA A 303 -4.19 11.79 -1.97
CA ALA A 303 -5.46 11.15 -1.64
C ALA A 303 -6.21 11.94 -0.54
N GLU A 304 -5.51 12.52 0.44
CA GLU A 304 -6.10 13.45 1.42
C GLU A 304 -6.62 14.71 0.74
N ASP A 305 -5.86 15.32 -0.19
CA ASP A 305 -6.31 16.46 -1.00
C ASP A 305 -7.61 16.16 -1.77
N ILE A 306 -7.70 14.97 -2.39
CA ILE A 306 -8.88 14.53 -3.13
C ILE A 306 -10.04 14.28 -2.17
N ALA A 307 -9.78 13.60 -1.04
CA ALA A 307 -10.78 13.28 -0.04
C ALA A 307 -11.40 14.55 0.56
N GLU A 308 -10.59 15.57 0.86
CA GLU A 308 -11.07 16.88 1.31
C GLU A 308 -11.95 17.55 0.24
N ALA A 309 -11.56 17.50 -1.03
CA ALA A 309 -12.30 18.15 -2.11
C ALA A 309 -13.67 17.51 -2.41
N VAL A 310 -13.88 16.25 -2.00
CA VAL A 310 -15.12 15.48 -2.24
C VAL A 310 -15.81 15.04 -0.95
N ASP A 311 -15.41 15.60 0.20
CA ASP A 311 -15.95 15.27 1.53
C ASP A 311 -15.93 13.75 1.86
N TYR A 312 -14.87 13.05 1.46
CA TYR A 312 -14.69 11.60 1.69
C TYR A 312 -13.91 11.32 2.98
N PRO A 313 -14.33 10.38 3.84
CA PRO A 313 -13.58 10.00 5.03
C PRO A 313 -12.29 9.24 4.65
N TYR A 314 -11.13 9.80 4.98
CA TYR A 314 -9.84 9.21 4.63
C TYR A 314 -8.85 9.26 5.80
N GLU A 315 -8.49 8.09 6.30
CA GLU A 315 -7.62 7.95 7.47
C GLU A 315 -6.12 8.05 7.11
N PRO A 316 -5.21 8.24 8.10
CA PRO A 316 -3.78 8.11 7.87
C PRO A 316 -3.34 6.68 7.46
N PRO A 317 -2.12 6.51 6.91
CA PRO A 317 -1.52 5.21 6.63
C PRO A 317 -1.38 4.35 7.88
N SER A 318 -1.20 3.05 7.68
CA SER A 318 -0.88 2.16 8.80
C SER A 318 0.37 2.66 9.55
N PRO A 319 0.46 2.50 10.89
CA PRO A 319 1.59 3.00 11.67
C PRO A 319 2.97 2.58 11.13
N ARG A 320 3.09 1.34 10.65
CA ARG A 320 4.33 0.82 10.05
C ARG A 320 4.68 1.50 8.72
N HIS A 321 3.68 1.83 7.90
CA HIS A 321 3.91 2.54 6.63
C HIS A 321 4.27 3.99 6.90
N LEU A 322 3.52 4.65 7.79
CA LEU A 322 3.77 6.02 8.21
C LEU A 322 5.20 6.18 8.76
N ASN A 323 5.63 5.29 9.66
CA ASN A 323 6.99 5.31 10.20
C ASN A 323 8.08 5.29 9.11
N ARG A 324 7.89 4.53 8.03
CA ARG A 324 8.85 4.45 6.92
C ARG A 324 8.89 5.71 6.07
N MET A 325 7.74 6.34 5.87
CA MET A 325 7.66 7.62 5.17
C MET A 325 8.36 8.71 5.99
N ILE A 326 8.15 8.72 7.31
CA ILE A 326 8.81 9.63 8.25
C ILE A 326 10.32 9.38 8.30
N ASP A 327 10.74 8.11 8.36
CA ASP A 327 12.16 7.75 8.30
C ASP A 327 12.83 8.27 7.02
N LEU A 328 12.17 8.11 5.87
CA LEU A 328 12.69 8.67 4.61
C LEU A 328 12.84 10.19 4.71
N ALA A 329 11.79 10.91 5.10
CA ALA A 329 11.83 12.36 5.23
C ALA A 329 12.93 12.82 6.19
N ALA A 330 13.06 12.20 7.36
CA ALA A 330 14.12 12.47 8.33
C ALA A 330 15.52 12.26 7.74
N ARG A 331 15.73 11.19 6.94
CA ARG A 331 17.00 10.94 6.24
C ARG A 331 17.32 11.99 5.17
N LEU A 332 16.32 12.67 4.62
CA LEU A 332 16.52 13.72 3.61
C LEU A 332 16.79 15.11 4.21
N LEU A 333 16.50 15.32 5.50
CA LEU A 333 16.66 16.62 6.15
C LEU A 333 18.08 17.19 6.12
N PRO A 334 19.17 16.42 6.35
CA PRO A 334 20.52 16.98 6.29
C PRO A 334 20.88 17.57 4.91
N ASP A 335 20.46 16.89 3.84
CA ASP A 335 20.68 17.35 2.46
C ASP A 335 19.78 18.54 2.11
N SER A 336 18.50 18.51 2.52
CA SER A 336 17.57 19.64 2.36
C SER A 336 18.12 20.91 3.04
N LEU A 337 18.56 20.78 4.30
CA LEU A 337 19.14 21.87 5.07
C LEU A 337 20.42 22.42 4.41
N ALA A 338 21.29 21.56 3.90
CA ALA A 338 22.47 22.00 3.16
C ALA A 338 22.11 22.66 1.82
N GLY A 339 21.06 22.21 1.14
CA GLY A 339 20.50 22.86 -0.04
C GLY A 339 20.05 24.28 0.26
N ARG A 340 19.24 24.45 1.31
CA ARG A 340 18.77 25.76 1.77
C ARG A 340 19.92 26.71 2.13
N ARG A 341 20.96 26.22 2.83
CA ARG A 341 22.15 27.03 3.11
C ARG A 341 22.88 27.49 1.86
N ARG A 342 23.03 26.63 0.86
CA ARG A 342 23.65 27.00 -0.44
C ARG A 342 22.82 28.06 -1.16
N ALA A 343 21.50 28.03 -1.01
CA ALA A 343 20.59 29.04 -1.54
C ALA A 343 20.53 30.33 -0.70
N GLY A 344 21.20 30.39 0.45
CA GLY A 344 21.16 31.55 1.35
C GLY A 344 19.88 31.68 2.19
N LEU A 345 19.11 30.59 2.31
CA LEU A 345 17.81 30.53 3.00
C LEU A 345 17.90 29.91 4.42
N ALA A 346 19.09 29.63 4.91
CA ALA A 346 19.32 29.06 6.23
C ALA A 346 20.62 29.61 6.82
N THR A 347 20.75 29.55 8.14
CA THR A 347 21.94 30.06 8.83
C THR A 347 23.20 29.31 8.40
N PRO A 348 24.38 29.98 8.29
CA PRO A 348 25.62 29.30 7.95
C PRO A 348 25.95 28.17 8.94
N ALA A 349 26.58 27.09 8.44
CA ALA A 349 27.03 26.00 9.29
C ALA A 349 27.99 26.51 10.38
N ARG A 350 27.78 26.11 11.62
CA ARG A 350 28.61 26.58 12.75
C ARG A 350 29.86 25.72 12.98
N GLY A 351 29.81 24.43 12.63
CA GLY A 351 30.96 23.53 12.70
C GLY A 351 30.91 22.43 11.65
N LEU A 352 31.72 22.55 10.60
CA LEU A 352 31.87 21.48 9.62
C LEU A 352 32.73 20.35 10.20
N VAL A 353 32.29 19.11 9.99
CA VAL A 353 33.02 17.91 10.41
C VAL A 353 33.26 16.96 9.24
N ALA A 354 34.22 16.06 9.39
CA ALA A 354 34.46 15.03 8.40
C ALA A 354 33.24 14.10 8.28
N ALA A 355 33.02 13.52 7.10
CA ALA A 355 31.97 12.54 6.90
C ALA A 355 32.14 11.36 7.88
N GLY A 356 31.05 10.92 8.49
CA GLY A 356 31.04 9.88 9.52
C GLY A 356 31.39 10.36 10.93
N ALA A 357 31.83 11.61 11.12
CA ALA A 357 32.09 12.18 12.44
C ALA A 357 30.80 12.74 13.06
N PRO A 358 30.68 12.74 14.40
CA PRO A 358 29.55 13.38 15.08
C PRO A 358 29.59 14.90 14.89
N GLY A 359 28.42 15.51 14.76
CA GLY A 359 28.27 16.96 14.61
C GLY A 359 27.09 17.51 15.42
N ARG A 360 26.89 18.84 15.38
CA ARG A 360 25.71 19.48 15.99
C ARG A 360 24.44 18.80 15.50
N THR A 361 23.60 18.41 16.43
CA THR A 361 22.46 17.52 16.18
C THR A 361 21.18 18.15 16.70
N LEU A 362 20.10 18.03 15.92
CA LEU A 362 18.75 18.22 16.40
C LEU A 362 18.11 16.84 16.62
N ARG A 363 17.52 16.63 17.79
CA ARG A 363 16.67 15.45 18.04
C ARG A 363 15.27 15.75 17.51
N LEU A 364 14.80 14.91 16.60
CA LEU A 364 13.43 14.92 16.07
C LEU A 364 12.69 13.76 16.74
N GLU A 365 11.74 14.07 17.61
CA GLU A 365 10.83 13.12 18.22
C GLU A 365 9.48 13.21 17.49
N VAL A 366 9.03 12.09 16.94
CA VAL A 366 7.69 12.00 16.38
C VAL A 366 6.85 11.11 17.26
N GLU A 367 5.71 11.62 17.71
CA GLU A 367 4.79 10.92 18.59
C GLU A 367 3.83 9.99 17.81
N GLY A 368 3.13 9.13 18.55
CA GLY A 368 2.11 8.22 17.99
C GLY A 368 2.64 6.85 17.56
N ALA A 369 1.73 5.98 17.11
CA ALA A 369 2.04 4.57 16.85
C ALA A 369 3.02 4.34 15.69
N GLY A 370 3.10 5.30 14.76
CA GLY A 370 4.08 5.31 13.66
C GLY A 370 5.31 6.19 13.95
N GLY A 371 5.40 6.76 15.15
CA GLY A 371 6.44 7.68 15.57
C GLY A 371 7.79 7.02 15.84
N GLY A 372 8.73 7.80 16.35
CA GLY A 372 10.11 7.40 16.61
C GLY A 372 11.00 8.58 16.96
N GLU A 373 12.29 8.32 17.10
CA GLU A 373 13.29 9.36 17.33
C GLU A 373 14.37 9.30 16.25
N TRP A 374 14.71 10.46 15.69
CA TRP A 374 15.78 10.63 14.71
C TRP A 374 16.75 11.72 15.15
N LEU A 375 18.04 11.49 14.92
CA LEU A 375 19.10 12.45 15.20
C LEU A 375 19.54 13.09 13.89
N ILE A 376 19.17 14.35 13.68
CA ILE A 376 19.39 15.09 12.44
C ILE A 376 20.69 15.88 12.54
N ALA A 377 21.68 15.53 11.72
CA ALA A 377 22.92 16.28 11.62
C ALA A 377 22.67 17.66 11.01
N LEU A 378 23.06 18.71 11.72
CA LEU A 378 22.72 20.08 11.35
C LEU A 378 23.71 20.69 10.37
N ASP A 379 25.02 20.55 10.59
CA ASP A 379 26.01 21.41 9.92
C ASP A 379 26.67 20.78 8.68
N SER A 380 26.64 19.45 8.54
CA SER A 380 27.28 18.73 7.45
C SER A 380 26.43 17.52 7.04
N PRO A 381 26.02 17.37 5.76
CA PRO A 381 25.17 16.25 5.34
C PRO A 381 25.78 14.87 5.57
N GLY A 382 27.10 14.76 5.51
CA GLY A 382 27.82 13.52 5.77
C GLY A 382 28.11 13.25 7.24
N ALA A 383 27.74 14.14 8.16
CA ALA A 383 27.93 13.94 9.60
C ALA A 383 26.90 12.96 10.18
N VAL A 384 27.23 12.38 11.31
CA VAL A 384 26.35 11.46 12.04
C VAL A 384 25.69 12.21 13.18
N GLY A 385 24.36 12.10 13.30
CA GLY A 385 23.62 12.63 14.44
C GLY A 385 24.03 11.95 15.74
N SER A 386 24.18 12.72 16.83
CA SER A 386 24.64 12.22 18.13
C SER A 386 23.90 12.91 19.27
N ALA A 387 23.38 12.13 20.21
CA ALA A 387 22.73 12.63 21.42
C ALA A 387 23.69 13.46 22.30
N GLU A 388 25.00 13.14 22.30
CA GLU A 388 26.00 13.92 23.04
C GLU A 388 26.19 15.34 22.46
N HIS A 389 25.80 15.55 21.21
CA HIS A 389 25.92 16.82 20.48
C HIS A 389 24.54 17.43 20.17
N GLU A 390 23.51 17.03 20.91
CA GLU A 390 22.17 17.59 20.82
C GLU A 390 22.20 19.07 21.24
N VAL A 391 21.75 19.94 20.34
CA VAL A 391 21.63 21.39 20.60
C VAL A 391 20.18 21.87 20.58
N ALA A 392 19.28 21.04 20.06
CA ALA A 392 17.86 21.34 19.91
C ALA A 392 17.04 20.06 19.86
N HIS A 393 15.79 20.17 20.29
CA HIS A 393 14.80 19.10 20.28
C HIS A 393 13.48 19.63 19.69
N VAL A 394 12.90 18.88 18.77
CA VAL A 394 11.59 19.14 18.17
C VAL A 394 10.73 17.90 18.31
N ALA A 395 9.53 18.07 18.88
CA ALA A 395 8.56 17.00 19.08
C ALA A 395 7.22 17.34 18.41
N LEU A 396 6.63 16.42 17.64
CA LEU A 396 5.32 16.60 16.98
C LEU A 396 4.65 15.27 16.63
N ASP A 397 3.34 15.29 16.38
CA ASP A 397 2.61 14.11 15.89
C ASP A 397 3.05 13.71 14.47
N GLY A 398 2.98 12.40 14.15
CA GLY A 398 3.39 11.88 12.85
C GLY A 398 2.63 12.45 11.65
N VAL A 399 1.31 12.67 11.78
CA VAL A 399 0.52 13.28 10.71
C VAL A 399 0.89 14.75 10.55
N GLU A 400 1.13 15.46 11.66
CA GLU A 400 1.56 16.86 11.64
C GLU A 400 2.93 17.03 10.95
N PHE A 401 3.89 16.16 11.27
CA PHE A 401 5.19 16.14 10.59
C PHE A 401 5.04 15.92 9.08
N CYS A 402 4.20 14.97 8.67
CA CYS A 402 3.94 14.71 7.27
C CYS A 402 3.24 15.88 6.57
N ARG A 403 2.28 16.55 7.22
CA ARG A 403 1.64 17.76 6.68
C ARG A 403 2.62 18.91 6.51
N LEU A 404 3.56 19.09 7.44
CA LEU A 404 4.66 20.04 7.28
C LEU A 404 5.55 19.66 6.09
N ALA A 405 5.99 18.41 6.01
CA ALA A 405 6.82 17.90 4.91
C ALA A 405 6.13 18.00 3.53
N ALA A 406 4.80 17.96 3.51
CA ALA A 406 3.97 18.12 2.33
C ALA A 406 3.54 19.59 2.06
N GLY A 407 4.02 20.58 2.83
CA GLY A 407 3.68 21.99 2.64
C GLY A 407 2.22 22.36 2.96
N HIS A 408 1.47 21.47 3.64
CA HIS A 408 0.08 21.70 4.02
C HIS A 408 -0.05 22.63 5.22
N VAL A 409 0.91 22.56 6.15
CA VAL A 409 1.03 23.44 7.32
C VAL A 409 2.33 24.24 7.20
N THR A 410 2.35 25.49 7.64
CA THR A 410 3.58 26.30 7.61
C THR A 410 4.50 25.95 8.79
N PRO A 411 5.83 26.16 8.68
CA PRO A 411 6.75 25.97 9.80
C PRO A 411 6.33 26.67 11.10
N GLU A 412 5.69 27.84 11.02
CA GLU A 412 5.22 28.62 12.17
C GLU A 412 3.90 28.12 12.77
N GLU A 413 3.03 27.56 11.92
CA GLU A 413 1.72 27.02 12.34
C GLU A 413 1.81 25.57 12.82
N ALA A 414 2.90 24.87 12.50
CA ALA A 414 3.12 23.48 12.88
C ALA A 414 3.03 23.30 14.40
N ALA A 415 2.19 22.35 14.83
CA ALA A 415 2.00 22.02 16.23
C ALA A 415 3.19 21.21 16.78
N ALA A 416 4.33 21.89 16.95
CA ALA A 416 5.59 21.31 17.39
C ALA A 416 6.01 21.84 18.78
N GLY A 417 6.32 20.93 19.69
CA GLY A 417 7.10 21.21 20.89
C GLY A 417 8.55 21.52 20.52
N GLN A 418 9.12 22.56 21.10
CA GLN A 418 10.43 23.09 20.72
C GLN A 418 11.27 23.39 21.97
N ASP A 419 12.50 22.88 22.01
CA ASP A 419 13.47 23.17 23.07
C ASP A 419 14.90 23.33 22.52
N GLY A 420 15.69 24.22 23.09
CA GLY A 420 17.08 24.49 22.69
C GLY A 420 17.28 25.59 21.63
N ASP A 421 18.23 25.39 20.71
CA ASP A 421 18.70 26.38 19.72
C ASP A 421 17.62 26.76 18.69
N ARG A 422 17.00 27.93 18.89
CA ARG A 422 15.88 28.43 18.06
C ARG A 422 16.22 28.56 16.58
N GLU A 423 17.46 28.93 16.23
CA GLU A 423 17.86 29.03 14.82
C GLU A 423 17.94 27.64 14.18
N ALA A 424 18.46 26.66 14.90
CA ALA A 424 18.52 25.28 14.41
C ALA A 424 17.11 24.69 14.21
N ILE A 425 16.19 24.97 15.14
CA ILE A 425 14.80 24.53 15.05
C ILE A 425 14.11 25.16 13.84
N HIS A 426 14.21 26.48 13.70
CA HIS A 426 13.67 27.21 12.57
C HIS A 426 14.17 26.65 11.23
N ASP A 427 15.49 26.48 11.10
CA ASP A 427 16.11 25.98 9.88
C ASP A 427 15.67 24.54 9.55
N VAL A 428 15.46 23.69 10.56
CA VAL A 428 14.98 22.31 10.34
C VAL A 428 13.50 22.26 9.97
N LEU A 429 12.63 23.07 10.58
CA LEU A 429 11.21 23.11 10.21
C LEU A 429 11.04 23.59 8.76
N TYR A 430 11.79 24.61 8.36
CA TYR A 430 11.82 25.06 6.97
C TYR A 430 12.49 24.05 6.02
N ALA A 431 13.53 23.33 6.45
CA ALA A 431 14.12 22.24 5.67
C ALA A 431 13.13 21.08 5.48
N THR A 432 12.28 20.82 6.46
CA THR A 432 11.19 19.83 6.37
C THR A 432 10.16 20.29 5.35
N ALA A 433 9.67 21.53 5.45
CA ALA A 433 8.72 22.09 4.49
C ALA A 433 9.26 22.10 3.04
N SER A 434 10.56 22.31 2.86
CA SER A 434 11.24 22.31 1.55
C SER A 434 11.37 20.92 0.91
N LEU A 435 10.92 19.84 1.55
CA LEU A 435 10.81 18.53 0.93
C LEU A 435 9.60 18.44 -0.03
N SER A 436 8.57 19.27 0.21
CA SER A 436 7.39 19.37 -0.64
C SER A 436 7.73 19.91 -2.03
N ARG A 437 7.02 19.42 -3.05
CA ARG A 437 7.18 19.82 -4.45
C ARG A 437 5.93 19.49 -5.26
N MET A 438 5.82 20.08 -6.45
CA MET A 438 4.83 19.73 -7.48
C MET A 438 5.30 18.58 -8.38
#